data_AF-A0A242MND2-F1
#
_entry.id   AF-A0A242MND2-F1
#
_cell.length_a   1.000
_cell.length_b   1.000
_cell.length_c   1.000
_cell.angle_alpha   90.00
_cell.angle_beta   90.00
_cell.angle_gamma   90.00
#
_symmetry.space_group_name_H-M   'P 1'
#
loop_
_entity.id
_entity.type
_entity.pdbx_description
1 polymer ?
#
loop_
_entity_poly.entity_id
_entity_poly.type
_entity_poly.pdbx_seq_one_letter_code
_entity_poly.pdbx_strand_id
1 'polypeptide(L)'
;MMVKVLMYGYATGVFSSRKLARKLHEDVAFRVLAANNFPAHRTLCDFRALHLKALSDLFVQVVKLAQECGLVKLGTIAVDGTKIKANASRHKAMSFERMQKAQLELKAQIDALLAQAQATDDREKNEPELDIPAEIKRREDRLAVIAAARARLEERQREADTARGRSSDDDTPPGGAGKPKKKSRFKYKFGEPKPTAQENFTDPDSRIMPRTGGGFDYSYNAQAAVDDTAHIIVAAELTNSAADSRQLPGVLAALKHNTGADPRQVLADAGYCSEDVFEALREHPAELIVALGKEGKENVAIDPKKRPLCAAMAERFKSTATQEAYRRRKWLSEPPNGWVKQVLGFRQFSMRGLTKAQAEWKLVCAALNLRRMANMMAA
;
A
#
# COMPACT_ATOMS: atom_id res chain seq x y z
N MET A 1 13.00 -24.51 11.14
CA MET A 1 13.58 -23.63 12.19
C MET A 1 13.27 -22.16 11.93
N MET A 2 13.83 -21.53 10.88
CA MET A 2 13.73 -20.08 10.60
C MET A 2 12.29 -19.55 10.51
N VAL A 3 11.38 -20.31 9.89
CA VAL A 3 9.94 -19.96 9.82
C VAL A 3 9.33 -19.81 11.21
N LYS A 4 9.62 -20.72 12.15
CA LYS A 4 9.11 -20.67 13.52
C LYS A 4 9.59 -19.40 14.25
N VAL A 5 10.87 -19.08 14.11
CA VAL A 5 11.48 -17.88 14.69
C VAL A 5 10.83 -16.61 14.11
N LEU A 6 10.59 -16.56 12.79
CA LEU A 6 9.93 -15.42 12.16
C LEU A 6 8.46 -15.30 12.59
N MET A 7 7.69 -16.39 12.59
CA MET A 7 6.28 -16.37 12.98
C MET A 7 6.13 -15.93 14.43
N TYR A 8 6.89 -16.54 15.34
CA TYR A 8 6.86 -16.17 16.74
C TYR A 8 7.32 -14.73 16.95
N GLY A 9 8.39 -14.32 16.27
CA GLY A 9 8.85 -12.93 16.23
C GLY A 9 7.74 -11.96 15.88
N TYR A 10 7.05 -12.17 14.77
CA TYR A 10 5.97 -11.30 14.31
C TYR A 10 4.77 -11.34 15.28
N ALA A 11 4.45 -12.53 15.81
CA ALA A 11 3.38 -12.72 16.79
C ALA A 11 3.68 -12.00 18.12
N THR A 12 4.95 -11.79 18.46
CA THR A 12 5.38 -11.08 19.69
C THR A 12 5.88 -9.64 19.42
N GLY A 13 5.70 -9.09 18.22
CA GLY A 13 6.06 -7.70 17.90
C GLY A 13 7.55 -7.45 17.59
N VAL A 14 8.31 -8.49 17.25
CA VAL A 14 9.74 -8.44 16.90
C VAL A 14 9.91 -8.67 15.39
N PHE A 15 9.85 -7.60 14.59
CA PHE A 15 9.92 -7.70 13.12
C PHE A 15 11.34 -7.56 12.54
N SER A 16 12.20 -6.81 13.23
CA SER A 16 13.56 -6.52 12.76
C SER A 16 14.45 -7.75 12.87
N SER A 17 15.11 -8.14 11.76
CA SER A 17 16.05 -9.27 11.76
C SER A 17 17.19 -9.10 12.78
N ARG A 18 17.60 -7.86 13.09
CA ARG A 18 18.60 -7.60 14.14
C ARG A 18 18.04 -7.85 15.53
N LYS A 19 16.80 -7.42 15.78
CA LYS A 19 16.12 -7.70 17.05
C LYS A 19 15.84 -9.20 17.21
N LEU A 20 15.48 -9.89 16.13
CA LEU A 20 15.30 -11.35 16.12
C LEU A 20 16.61 -12.08 16.44
N ALA A 21 17.71 -11.72 15.78
CA ALA A 21 19.03 -12.26 16.08
C ALA A 21 19.40 -12.07 17.56
N ARG A 22 19.13 -10.89 18.12
CA ARG A 22 19.36 -10.62 19.54
C ARG A 22 18.46 -11.47 20.44
N LYS A 23 17.18 -11.59 20.12
CA LYS A 23 16.21 -12.40 20.88
C LYS A 23 16.56 -13.87 20.90
N LEU A 24 17.19 -14.40 19.85
CA LEU A 24 17.74 -15.75 19.87
C LEU A 24 18.74 -15.95 21.00
N HIS A 25 19.52 -14.92 21.37
CA HIS A 25 20.39 -14.98 22.53
C HIS A 25 19.70 -14.65 23.85
N GLU A 26 18.70 -13.77 23.88
CA GLU A 26 18.16 -13.26 25.15
C GLU A 26 16.94 -14.01 25.67
N ASP A 27 16.22 -14.74 24.81
CA ASP A 27 14.87 -15.22 25.10
C ASP A 27 14.76 -16.73 24.90
N VAL A 28 14.30 -17.43 25.95
CA VAL A 28 14.22 -18.90 26.00
C VAL A 28 13.27 -19.43 24.93
N ALA A 29 12.13 -18.77 24.68
CA ALA A 29 11.18 -19.23 23.68
C ALA A 29 11.80 -19.19 22.27
N PHE A 30 12.55 -18.12 21.96
CA PHE A 30 13.27 -18.02 20.70
C PHE A 30 14.36 -19.10 20.58
N ARG A 31 15.13 -19.37 21.65
CA ARG A 31 16.14 -20.45 21.67
C ARG A 31 15.52 -21.81 21.40
N VAL A 32 14.40 -22.14 22.04
CA VAL A 32 13.68 -23.41 21.83
C VAL A 32 13.20 -23.52 20.39
N LEU A 33 12.55 -22.48 19.84
CA LEU A 33 12.06 -22.49 18.46
C LEU A 33 13.19 -22.61 17.43
N ALA A 34 14.37 -22.06 17.76
CA ALA A 34 15.58 -22.16 16.97
C ALA A 34 16.39 -23.44 17.19
N ALA A 35 15.91 -24.37 18.05
CA ALA A 35 16.68 -25.56 18.44
C ALA A 35 18.11 -25.20 18.88
N ASN A 36 18.24 -24.14 19.69
CA ASN A 36 19.50 -23.58 20.19
C ASN A 36 20.51 -23.15 19.11
N ASN A 37 20.04 -22.81 17.91
CA ASN A 37 20.84 -22.16 16.87
C ASN A 37 20.71 -20.64 16.96
N PHE A 38 21.77 -19.92 16.54
CA PHE A 38 21.86 -18.46 16.62
C PHE A 38 22.18 -17.84 15.25
N PRO A 39 21.28 -17.95 14.25
CA PRO A 39 21.51 -17.37 12.93
C PRO A 39 21.72 -15.85 13.01
N ALA A 40 22.72 -15.36 12.28
CA ALA A 40 22.98 -13.94 12.19
C ALA A 40 21.80 -13.19 11.55
N HIS A 41 21.72 -11.88 11.83
CA HIS A 41 20.64 -11.04 11.29
C HIS A 41 20.58 -11.02 9.75
N ARG A 42 21.72 -11.18 9.07
CA ARG A 42 21.79 -11.28 7.60
C ARG A 42 21.10 -12.54 7.13
N THR A 43 21.43 -13.70 7.71
CA THR A 43 20.76 -14.98 7.43
C THR A 43 19.25 -14.90 7.62
N LEU A 44 18.76 -14.25 8.69
CA LEU A 44 17.33 -14.03 8.91
C LEU A 44 16.69 -13.10 7.86
N CYS A 45 17.41 -12.07 7.43
CA CYS A 45 16.97 -11.14 6.41
C CYS A 45 16.90 -11.82 5.03
N ASP A 46 17.95 -12.54 4.66
CA ASP A 46 18.09 -13.22 3.38
C ASP A 46 17.07 -14.35 3.27
N PHE A 47 16.90 -15.17 4.33
CA PHE A 47 15.87 -16.19 4.39
C PHE A 47 14.47 -15.60 4.15
N ARG A 48 14.14 -14.49 4.83
CA ARG A 48 12.84 -13.84 4.65
C ARG A 48 12.66 -13.28 3.24
N ALA A 49 13.71 -12.73 2.63
CA ALA A 49 13.65 -12.20 1.27
C ALA A 49 13.52 -13.30 0.21
N LEU A 50 14.30 -14.39 0.34
CA LEU A 50 14.31 -15.52 -0.58
C LEU A 50 13.00 -16.30 -0.56
N HIS A 51 12.40 -16.49 0.63
CA HIS A 51 11.19 -17.29 0.79
C HIS A 51 9.91 -16.45 0.95
N LEU A 52 9.96 -15.16 0.58
CA LEU A 52 8.88 -14.22 0.85
C LEU A 52 7.52 -14.67 0.28
N LYS A 53 7.51 -15.26 -0.92
CA LYS A 53 6.30 -15.80 -1.54
C LYS A 53 5.71 -16.95 -0.72
N ALA A 54 6.52 -17.95 -0.38
CA ALA A 54 6.09 -19.08 0.44
C ALA A 54 5.63 -18.63 1.84
N LEU A 55 6.31 -17.65 2.46
CA LEU A 55 5.93 -17.07 3.73
C LEU A 55 4.58 -16.31 3.65
N SER A 56 4.32 -15.63 2.54
CA SER A 56 3.02 -15.01 2.28
C SER A 56 1.93 -16.06 2.11
N ASP A 57 2.22 -17.19 1.46
CA ASP A 57 1.24 -18.25 1.22
C ASP A 57 0.88 -19.02 2.51
N LEU A 58 1.72 -18.95 3.56
CA LEU A 58 1.36 -19.45 4.90
C LEU A 58 0.13 -18.75 5.47
N PHE A 59 -0.14 -17.49 5.11
CA PHE A 59 -1.36 -16.80 5.54
C PHE A 59 -2.61 -17.58 5.13
N VAL A 60 -2.64 -18.07 3.89
CA VAL A 60 -3.77 -18.87 3.37
C VAL A 60 -3.92 -20.17 4.15
N GLN A 61 -2.79 -20.84 4.45
CA GLN A 61 -2.80 -22.08 5.23
C GLN A 61 -3.31 -21.84 6.66
N VAL A 62 -2.92 -20.73 7.29
CA VAL A 62 -3.40 -20.35 8.63
C VAL A 62 -4.91 -20.06 8.62
N VAL A 63 -5.42 -19.40 7.58
CA VAL A 63 -6.86 -19.14 7.42
C VAL A 63 -7.63 -20.47 7.28
N LYS A 64 -7.14 -21.40 6.45
CA LYS A 64 -7.74 -22.73 6.30
C LYS A 64 -7.73 -23.52 7.62
N LEU A 65 -6.61 -23.51 8.34
CA LEU A 65 -6.54 -24.14 9.66
C LEU A 65 -7.54 -23.52 10.64
N ALA A 66 -7.72 -22.19 10.61
CA ALA A 66 -8.72 -21.54 11.45
C ALA A 66 -10.16 -21.95 11.08
N GLN A 67 -10.45 -22.22 9.80
CA GLN A 67 -11.74 -22.79 9.38
C GLN A 67 -11.93 -24.22 9.91
N GLU A 68 -10.91 -25.07 9.79
CA GLU A 68 -10.94 -26.44 10.32
C GLU A 68 -11.14 -26.48 11.84
N CYS A 69 -10.57 -25.51 12.56
CA CYS A 69 -10.79 -25.33 14.00
C CYS A 69 -12.14 -24.68 14.36
N GLY A 70 -12.99 -24.35 13.39
CA GLY A 70 -14.29 -23.69 13.63
C GLY A 70 -14.22 -22.22 14.08
N LEU A 71 -13.04 -21.60 13.94
CA LEU A 71 -12.78 -20.19 14.33
C LEU A 71 -13.15 -19.19 13.23
N VAL A 72 -13.50 -19.68 12.03
CA VAL A 72 -13.97 -18.88 10.90
C VAL A 72 -15.25 -19.51 10.37
N LYS A 73 -16.35 -18.75 10.36
CA LYS A 73 -17.68 -19.23 9.92
C LYS A 73 -18.23 -18.50 8.69
N LEU A 74 -17.62 -17.37 8.31
CA LEU A 74 -18.05 -16.54 7.18
C LEU A 74 -19.51 -16.06 7.32
N GLY A 75 -19.94 -15.79 8.55
CA GLY A 75 -21.23 -15.17 8.84
C GLY A 75 -21.18 -13.69 8.45
N THR A 76 -20.74 -12.85 9.37
CA THR A 76 -20.49 -11.44 9.10
C THR A 76 -18.99 -11.20 9.03
N ILE A 77 -18.54 -10.49 8.00
CA ILE A 77 -17.17 -9.98 7.94
C ILE A 77 -17.17 -8.45 7.99
N ALA A 78 -16.07 -7.89 8.48
CA ALA A 78 -15.80 -6.45 8.35
C ALA A 78 -14.53 -6.22 7.53
N VAL A 79 -14.61 -5.27 6.59
CA VAL A 79 -13.48 -4.83 5.75
C VAL A 79 -13.08 -3.43 6.17
N ASP A 80 -11.79 -3.24 6.42
CA ASP A 80 -11.24 -1.95 6.83
C ASP A 80 -9.82 -1.73 6.29
N GLY A 81 -9.56 -0.46 5.97
CA GLY A 81 -8.30 0.01 5.43
C GLY A 81 -7.47 0.69 6.49
N THR A 82 -6.18 0.38 6.55
CA THR A 82 -5.28 0.94 7.54
C THR A 82 -3.95 1.36 6.92
N LYS A 83 -3.58 2.63 7.12
CA LYS A 83 -2.34 3.18 6.57
C LYS A 83 -1.15 2.76 7.43
N ILE A 84 -0.12 2.21 6.78
CA ILE A 84 1.12 1.77 7.41
C ILE A 84 2.30 2.39 6.66
N LYS A 85 3.27 2.92 7.40
CA LYS A 85 4.40 3.65 6.82
C LYS A 85 5.24 2.72 5.93
N ALA A 86 5.63 3.21 4.76
CA ALA A 86 6.54 2.51 3.85
C ALA A 86 7.99 2.60 4.35
N ASN A 87 8.89 1.75 3.83
CA ASN A 87 10.33 1.89 4.07
C ASN A 87 10.96 2.96 3.16
N ALA A 88 10.44 4.19 3.32
CA ALA A 88 10.69 5.32 2.45
C ALA A 88 11.29 6.49 3.25
N SER A 89 12.39 7.06 2.77
CA SER A 89 12.99 8.27 3.35
C SER A 89 12.30 9.52 2.84
N ARG A 90 11.82 10.39 3.75
CA ARG A 90 11.19 11.68 3.41
C ARG A 90 12.16 12.64 2.71
N HIS A 91 13.46 12.54 3.02
CA HIS A 91 14.50 13.39 2.44
C HIS A 91 14.95 12.93 1.05
N LYS A 92 14.55 11.73 0.64
CA LYS A 92 14.81 11.17 -0.69
C LYS A 92 13.55 11.18 -1.56
N ALA A 93 12.73 12.22 -1.40
CA ALA A 93 11.60 12.51 -2.26
C ALA A 93 11.83 13.80 -3.03
N MET A 94 11.32 13.87 -4.26
CA MET A 94 11.44 15.05 -5.10
C MET A 94 10.15 15.27 -5.88
N SER A 95 9.79 16.55 -6.08
CA SER A 95 8.64 16.93 -6.90
C SER A 95 9.00 16.91 -8.38
N PHE A 96 8.00 16.72 -9.23
CA PHE A 96 8.16 16.69 -10.68
C PHE A 96 8.84 17.96 -11.22
N GLU A 97 8.45 19.14 -10.73
CA GLU A 97 9.08 20.42 -11.10
C GLU A 97 10.57 20.45 -10.71
N ARG A 98 10.91 19.99 -9.50
CA ARG A 98 12.29 19.97 -9.03
C ARG A 98 13.13 18.95 -9.79
N MET A 99 12.53 17.82 -10.21
CA MET A 99 13.19 16.86 -11.08
C MET A 99 13.54 17.46 -12.44
N GLN A 100 12.63 18.24 -13.05
CA GLN A 100 12.92 18.92 -14.33
C GLN A 100 14.07 19.90 -14.21
N LYS A 101 14.07 20.75 -13.17
CA LYS A 101 15.16 21.71 -12.92
C LYS A 101 16.49 21.00 -12.68
N ALA A 102 16.50 19.99 -11.82
CA ALA A 102 17.71 19.20 -11.52
C ALA A 102 18.25 18.45 -12.75
N GLN A 103 17.37 17.98 -13.64
CA GLN A 103 17.77 17.32 -14.88
C GLN A 103 18.51 18.28 -15.81
N LEU A 104 18.02 19.52 -15.94
CA LEU A 104 18.66 20.56 -16.74
C LEU A 104 20.01 20.98 -16.13
N GLU A 105 20.06 21.22 -14.82
CA GLU A 105 21.29 21.57 -14.11
C GLU A 105 22.36 20.48 -14.21
N LEU A 106 22.00 19.22 -14.01
CA LEU A 106 22.95 18.10 -14.09
C LEU A 106 23.49 17.91 -15.50
N LYS A 107 22.65 18.07 -16.54
CA LYS A 107 23.12 18.04 -17.93
C LYS A 107 24.14 19.15 -18.19
N ALA A 108 23.83 20.39 -17.81
CA ALA A 108 24.76 21.50 -17.96
C ALA A 108 26.08 21.28 -17.19
N GLN A 109 26.04 20.65 -16.01
CA GLN A 109 27.26 20.28 -15.26
C GLN A 109 28.06 19.18 -15.94
N ILE A 110 27.40 18.16 -16.51
CA ILE A 110 28.08 17.11 -17.29
C ILE A 110 28.74 17.73 -18.52
N ASP A 111 28.02 18.57 -19.26
CA ASP A 111 28.54 19.26 -20.45
C ASP A 111 29.77 20.13 -20.10
N ALA A 112 29.72 20.85 -18.97
CA ALA A 112 30.83 21.66 -18.49
C ALA A 112 32.06 20.81 -18.09
N LEU A 113 31.86 19.67 -17.42
CA LEU A 113 32.95 18.76 -17.09
C LEU A 113 33.56 18.09 -18.32
N LEU A 114 32.74 17.75 -19.32
CA LEU A 114 33.21 17.20 -20.59
C LEU A 114 34.05 18.24 -21.34
N ALA A 115 33.61 19.50 -21.36
CA ALA A 115 34.39 20.60 -21.92
C ALA A 115 35.70 20.82 -21.15
N GLN A 116 35.69 20.69 -19.82
CA GLN A 116 36.89 20.77 -18.99
C GLN A 116 37.84 19.62 -19.27
N ALA A 117 37.35 18.38 -19.35
CA ALA A 117 38.16 17.21 -19.70
C ALA A 117 38.82 17.38 -21.07
N GLN A 118 38.06 17.83 -22.08
CA GLN A 118 38.58 18.11 -23.42
C GLN A 118 39.67 19.20 -23.40
N ALA A 119 39.48 20.25 -22.60
CA ALA A 119 40.45 21.34 -22.46
C ALA A 119 41.70 20.93 -21.65
N THR A 120 41.59 19.95 -20.75
CA THR A 120 42.71 19.37 -19.99
C THR A 120 43.55 18.44 -20.86
N ASP A 121 42.92 17.64 -21.74
CA ASP A 121 43.63 16.84 -22.76
C ASP A 121 44.43 17.72 -23.73
N ASP A 122 43.97 18.94 -24.00
CA ASP A 122 44.68 19.93 -24.83
C ASP A 122 45.81 20.67 -24.06
N ARG A 123 45.89 20.53 -22.73
CA ARG A 123 46.69 21.42 -21.88
C ARG A 123 47.26 20.75 -20.62
N GLU A 124 48.10 19.72 -20.76
CA GLU A 124 48.84 19.21 -19.59
C GLU A 124 50.24 19.87 -19.42
N LYS A 125 50.30 20.77 -18.43
CA LYS A 125 51.18 20.63 -17.26
C LYS A 125 50.73 21.55 -16.11
N ASN A 126 50.29 20.91 -15.03
CA ASN A 126 50.05 21.44 -13.67
C ASN A 126 48.64 22.01 -13.38
N GLU A 127 47.71 21.16 -12.93
CA GLU A 127 46.68 21.50 -11.93
C GLU A 127 46.09 20.22 -11.29
N PRO A 128 45.42 20.30 -10.11
CA PRO A 128 45.27 19.19 -9.18
C PRO A 128 44.28 18.10 -9.61
N GLU A 129 44.55 16.90 -9.12
CA GLU A 129 43.90 15.61 -9.42
C GLU A 129 42.44 15.53 -8.92
N LEU A 130 41.53 16.20 -9.62
CA LEU A 130 40.10 15.85 -9.58
C LEU A 130 39.85 14.73 -10.59
N ASP A 131 39.33 13.59 -10.14
CA ASP A 131 38.90 12.50 -11.01
C ASP A 131 37.61 12.91 -11.76
N ILE A 132 37.79 13.67 -12.83
CA ILE A 132 36.72 14.18 -13.70
C ILE A 132 35.87 13.02 -14.25
N PRO A 133 36.43 11.90 -14.73
CA PRO A 133 35.64 10.74 -15.15
C PRO A 133 34.72 10.18 -14.06
N ALA A 134 35.20 9.99 -12.83
CA ALA A 134 34.37 9.49 -11.73
C ALA A 134 33.24 10.48 -11.37
N GLU A 135 33.50 11.77 -11.46
CA GLU A 135 32.50 12.80 -11.18
C GLU A 135 31.43 12.91 -12.28
N ILE A 136 31.82 12.79 -13.56
CA ILE A 136 30.88 12.66 -14.69
C ILE A 136 29.96 11.47 -14.45
N LYS A 137 30.53 10.29 -14.18
CA LYS A 137 29.76 9.06 -13.92
C LYS A 137 28.78 9.23 -12.76
N ARG A 138 29.20 9.84 -11.64
CA ARG A 138 28.30 10.13 -10.51
C ARG A 138 27.12 11.01 -10.91
N ARG A 139 27.34 12.02 -11.76
CA ARG A 139 26.28 12.92 -12.26
C ARG A 139 25.38 12.24 -13.27
N GLU A 140 25.92 11.40 -14.16
CA GLU A 140 25.16 10.58 -15.10
C GLU A 140 24.27 9.58 -14.37
N ASP A 141 24.79 8.86 -13.37
CA ASP A 141 24.01 7.95 -12.53
C ASP A 141 22.84 8.68 -11.86
N ARG A 142 23.11 9.88 -11.32
CA ARG A 142 22.07 10.71 -10.70
C ARG A 142 21.04 11.21 -11.71
N LEU A 143 21.48 11.61 -12.90
CA LEU A 143 20.62 12.04 -13.99
C LEU A 143 19.69 10.90 -14.45
N ALA A 144 20.23 9.69 -14.57
CA ALA A 144 19.47 8.49 -14.93
C ALA A 144 18.39 8.17 -13.88
N VAL A 145 18.71 8.27 -12.58
CA VAL A 145 17.73 8.07 -11.50
C VAL A 145 16.60 9.10 -11.56
N ILE A 146 16.91 10.37 -11.81
CA ILE A 146 15.91 11.45 -11.92
C ILE A 146 15.04 11.25 -13.17
N ALA A 147 15.65 10.92 -14.31
CA ALA A 147 14.93 10.65 -15.56
C ALA A 147 13.97 9.46 -15.42
N ALA A 148 14.41 8.38 -14.78
CA ALA A 148 13.56 7.21 -14.54
C ALA A 148 12.37 7.52 -13.61
N ALA A 149 12.57 8.31 -12.55
CA ALA A 149 11.47 8.75 -11.68
C ALA A 149 10.48 9.66 -12.41
N ARG A 150 10.98 10.56 -13.26
CA ARG A 150 10.16 11.43 -14.09
C ARG A 150 9.28 10.62 -15.05
N ALA A 151 9.88 9.66 -15.77
CA ALA A 151 9.18 8.78 -16.68
C ALA A 151 8.07 7.98 -15.97
N ARG A 152 8.33 7.45 -14.76
CA ARG A 152 7.32 6.76 -13.95
C ARG A 152 6.17 7.67 -13.50
N LEU A 153 6.42 8.95 -13.24
CA LEU A 153 5.33 9.90 -12.93
C LEU A 153 4.48 10.20 -14.16
N GLU A 154 5.11 10.42 -15.31
CA GLU A 154 4.43 10.68 -16.59
C GLU A 154 3.60 9.46 -17.03
N GLU A 155 4.15 8.25 -16.96
CA GLU A 155 3.43 7.01 -17.24
C GLU A 155 2.22 6.81 -16.33
N ARG A 156 2.38 6.96 -15.01
CA ARG A 156 1.25 6.89 -14.07
C ARG A 156 0.18 7.95 -14.35
N GLN A 157 0.59 9.15 -14.76
CA GLN A 157 -0.37 10.18 -15.13
C GLN A 157 -1.11 9.81 -16.42
N ARG A 158 -0.44 9.21 -17.40
CA ARG A 158 -1.07 8.69 -18.63
C ARG A 158 -2.10 7.62 -18.30
N GLU A 159 -1.73 6.62 -17.48
CA GLU A 159 -2.66 5.57 -17.05
C GLU A 159 -3.89 6.15 -16.33
N ALA A 160 -3.67 7.11 -15.42
CA ALA A 160 -4.76 7.76 -14.70
C ALA A 160 -5.67 8.61 -15.60
N ASP A 161 -5.10 9.24 -16.63
CA ASP A 161 -5.84 10.00 -17.63
C ASP A 161 -6.66 9.06 -18.54
N THR A 162 -6.04 7.98 -19.04
CA THR A 162 -6.72 6.95 -19.84
C THR A 162 -7.85 6.28 -19.05
N ALA A 163 -7.64 5.97 -17.77
CA ALA A 163 -8.68 5.41 -16.91
C ALA A 163 -9.85 6.38 -16.65
N ARG A 164 -9.68 7.68 -16.95
CA ARG A 164 -10.76 8.69 -16.92
C ARG A 164 -11.37 8.94 -18.30
N GLY A 165 -11.00 8.14 -19.30
CA GLY A 165 -11.44 8.30 -20.68
C GLY A 165 -10.80 9.47 -21.42
N ARG A 166 -9.66 9.99 -20.93
CA ARG A 166 -8.91 11.07 -21.57
C ARG A 166 -7.87 10.48 -22.54
N SER A 167 -7.67 11.16 -23.64
CA SER A 167 -6.66 10.86 -24.66
C SER A 167 -5.74 12.07 -24.92
N SER A 168 -4.69 11.88 -25.71
CA SER A 168 -3.85 12.98 -26.21
C SER A 168 -4.62 13.97 -27.08
N ASP A 169 -5.69 13.52 -27.74
CA ASP A 169 -6.47 14.34 -28.67
C ASP A 169 -7.29 15.40 -27.93
N ASP A 170 -7.63 15.14 -26.65
CA ASP A 170 -8.33 16.08 -25.77
C ASP A 170 -7.49 17.31 -25.37
N ASP A 171 -6.18 17.29 -25.64
CA ASP A 171 -5.30 18.44 -25.40
C ASP A 171 -5.47 19.53 -26.46
N THR A 172 -6.00 19.18 -27.63
CA THR A 172 -6.19 20.11 -28.74
C THR A 172 -7.65 20.57 -28.78
N PRO A 173 -7.95 21.85 -28.51
CA PRO A 173 -9.32 22.35 -28.62
C PRO A 173 -9.81 22.20 -30.07
N PRO A 174 -11.05 21.75 -30.32
CA PRO A 174 -11.60 21.73 -31.67
C PRO A 174 -11.66 23.16 -32.21
N GLY A 175 -10.73 23.50 -33.10
CA GLY A 175 -10.60 24.80 -33.72
C GLY A 175 -10.97 24.70 -35.20
N GLY A 176 -12.22 24.98 -35.54
CA GLY A 176 -12.56 25.33 -36.92
C GLY A 176 -11.93 26.67 -37.29
N ALA A 177 -11.45 26.80 -38.53
CA ALA A 177 -10.87 28.02 -39.05
C ALA A 177 -11.79 29.24 -38.79
N GLY A 178 -11.27 30.25 -38.09
CA GLY A 178 -11.97 31.53 -37.86
C GLY A 178 -12.72 31.70 -36.54
N LYS A 179 -12.74 30.72 -35.62
CA LYS A 179 -13.32 30.90 -34.25
C LYS A 179 -12.24 31.04 -33.19
N PRO A 180 -12.45 31.85 -32.12
CA PRO A 180 -11.48 32.00 -31.04
C PRO A 180 -11.22 30.65 -30.36
N LYS A 181 -9.94 30.31 -30.16
CA LYS A 181 -9.52 29.05 -29.50
C LYS A 181 -10.15 28.97 -28.11
N LYS A 182 -11.05 28.00 -27.89
CA LYS A 182 -11.54 27.69 -26.53
C LYS A 182 -10.36 27.22 -25.68
N LYS A 183 -10.29 27.67 -24.42
CA LYS A 183 -9.30 27.15 -23.45
C LYS A 183 -9.51 25.64 -23.29
N SER A 184 -8.41 24.89 -23.21
CA SER A 184 -8.49 23.44 -22.92
C SER A 184 -9.30 23.19 -21.65
N ARG A 185 -10.11 22.13 -21.67
CA ARG A 185 -10.93 21.71 -20.52
C ARG A 185 -10.06 21.23 -19.35
N PHE A 186 -8.80 20.87 -19.61
CA PHE A 186 -7.87 20.30 -18.64
C PHE A 186 -6.73 21.27 -18.31
N LYS A 187 -6.31 21.28 -17.05
CA LYS A 187 -5.27 22.20 -16.55
C LYS A 187 -3.84 21.82 -16.97
N TYR A 188 -3.59 20.53 -17.17
CA TYR A 188 -2.29 19.96 -17.58
C TYR A 188 -2.52 19.11 -18.82
N LYS A 189 -1.50 18.90 -19.66
CA LYS A 189 -1.61 18.03 -20.84
C LYS A 189 -1.82 16.56 -20.46
N PHE A 190 -2.20 15.74 -21.43
CA PHE A 190 -2.35 14.30 -21.26
C PHE A 190 -1.01 13.70 -20.83
N GLY A 191 -1.02 12.96 -19.72
CA GLY A 191 0.19 12.37 -19.18
C GLY A 191 1.15 13.33 -18.50
N GLU A 192 0.82 14.62 -18.40
CA GLU A 192 1.65 15.61 -17.72
C GLU A 192 1.33 15.64 -16.21
N PRO A 193 2.24 15.19 -15.34
CA PRO A 193 2.02 15.20 -13.90
C PRO A 193 1.91 16.62 -13.37
N LYS A 194 1.20 16.79 -12.25
CA LYS A 194 1.20 18.07 -11.53
C LYS A 194 2.63 18.43 -11.11
N PRO A 195 3.02 19.72 -11.10
CA PRO A 195 4.33 20.16 -10.62
C PRO A 195 4.66 19.68 -9.20
N THR A 196 3.64 19.58 -8.35
CA THR A 196 3.71 19.11 -6.96
C THR A 196 3.64 17.59 -6.81
N ALA A 197 3.43 16.83 -7.89
CA ALA A 197 3.47 15.37 -7.82
C ALA A 197 4.87 14.93 -7.40
N GLN A 198 4.94 14.07 -6.39
CA GLN A 198 6.22 13.63 -5.80
C GLN A 198 6.42 12.14 -6.01
N GLU A 199 7.70 11.76 -6.12
CA GLU A 199 8.13 10.37 -6.05
C GLU A 199 9.22 10.21 -4.99
N ASN A 200 9.21 9.04 -4.34
CA ASN A 200 10.23 8.65 -3.40
C ASN A 200 11.28 7.75 -4.07
N PHE A 201 12.55 8.18 -4.08
CA PHE A 201 13.63 7.41 -4.70
C PHE A 201 14.03 6.16 -3.91
N THR A 202 13.66 6.07 -2.62
CA THR A 202 13.96 4.86 -1.82
C THR A 202 12.87 3.80 -1.90
N ASP A 203 11.60 4.21 -2.05
CA ASP A 203 10.48 3.29 -2.25
C ASP A 203 9.47 3.89 -3.25
N PRO A 204 9.71 3.70 -4.57
CA PRO A 204 8.92 4.32 -5.63
C PRO A 204 7.43 3.96 -5.62
N ASP A 205 7.07 2.81 -5.03
CA ASP A 205 5.70 2.32 -4.96
C ASP A 205 4.89 2.95 -3.82
N SER A 206 5.55 3.56 -2.85
CA SER A 206 4.88 4.23 -1.73
C SER A 206 4.16 5.51 -2.18
N ARG A 207 3.11 5.92 -1.45
CA ARG A 207 2.42 7.20 -1.70
C ARG A 207 2.32 8.04 -0.44
N ILE A 208 2.24 9.34 -0.64
CA ILE A 208 1.95 10.30 0.42
C ILE A 208 0.50 10.07 0.87
N MET A 209 0.31 9.63 2.11
CA MET A 209 -1.01 9.39 2.69
C MET A 209 -1.13 10.12 4.03
N PRO A 210 -2.34 10.61 4.39
CA PRO A 210 -2.54 11.30 5.65
C PRO A 210 -2.46 10.31 6.81
N ARG A 211 -1.70 10.67 7.84
CA ARG A 211 -1.55 9.86 9.06
C ARG A 211 -2.61 10.19 10.09
N THR A 212 -2.94 9.22 10.93
CA THR A 212 -3.76 9.45 12.12
C THR A 212 -3.04 10.43 13.05
N GLY A 213 -3.73 11.48 13.49
CA GLY A 213 -3.13 12.56 14.31
C GLY A 213 -2.54 13.73 13.51
N GLY A 214 -2.71 13.76 12.18
CA GLY A 214 -2.34 14.91 11.34
C GLY A 214 -0.97 14.79 10.67
N GLY A 215 -0.81 15.43 9.51
CA GLY A 215 0.38 15.33 8.66
C GLY A 215 0.30 14.21 7.62
N PHE A 216 1.42 13.99 6.92
CA PHE A 216 1.52 13.05 5.81
C PHE A 216 2.81 12.24 5.88
N ASP A 217 2.72 10.95 5.55
CA ASP A 217 3.86 10.05 5.43
C ASP A 217 3.75 9.23 4.14
N TYR A 218 4.91 8.81 3.62
CA TYR A 218 4.96 7.78 2.59
C TYR A 218 4.50 6.45 3.21
N SER A 219 3.40 5.92 2.70
CA SER A 219 2.68 4.79 3.26
C SER A 219 2.10 3.92 2.17
N TYR A 220 1.71 2.71 2.58
CA TYR A 220 0.76 1.87 1.86
C TYR A 220 -0.55 1.82 2.64
N ASN A 221 -1.63 1.52 1.94
CA ASN A 221 -2.93 1.27 2.54
C ASN A 221 -3.17 -0.24 2.62
N ALA A 222 -3.08 -0.77 3.83
CA ALA A 222 -3.23 -2.18 4.13
C ALA A 222 -4.70 -2.50 4.41
N GLN A 223 -5.27 -3.39 3.61
CA GLN A 223 -6.66 -3.80 3.68
C GLN A 223 -6.75 -5.13 4.41
N ALA A 224 -7.72 -5.26 5.31
CA ALA A 224 -8.01 -6.52 6.01
C ALA A 224 -9.50 -6.81 6.00
N ALA A 225 -9.86 -8.08 5.77
CA ALA A 225 -11.19 -8.62 6.04
C ALA A 225 -11.13 -9.50 7.29
N VAL A 226 -12.04 -9.28 8.23
CA VAL A 226 -12.06 -9.93 9.55
C VAL A 226 -13.38 -10.66 9.75
N ASP A 227 -13.33 -11.94 10.11
CA ASP A 227 -14.48 -12.77 10.48
C ASP A 227 -14.96 -12.51 11.91
N ASP A 228 -16.28 -12.53 12.13
CA ASP A 228 -16.90 -12.20 13.41
C ASP A 228 -16.80 -13.28 14.49
N THR A 229 -16.46 -14.51 14.15
CA THR A 229 -16.43 -15.64 15.08
C THR A 229 -15.30 -15.49 16.10
N ALA A 230 -14.06 -15.27 15.62
CA ALA A 230 -12.88 -15.20 16.48
C ALA A 230 -11.96 -13.99 16.18
N HIS A 231 -12.41 -13.05 15.34
CA HIS A 231 -11.60 -11.92 14.82
C HIS A 231 -10.39 -12.39 14.02
N ILE A 232 -10.55 -13.49 13.26
CA ILE A 232 -9.52 -13.99 12.36
C ILE A 232 -9.53 -13.15 11.09
N ILE A 233 -8.35 -12.70 10.67
CA ILE A 233 -8.17 -11.99 9.40
C ILE A 233 -8.20 -13.04 8.28
N VAL A 234 -9.19 -12.97 7.40
CA VAL A 234 -9.42 -13.94 6.31
C VAL A 234 -8.96 -13.44 4.95
N ALA A 235 -8.75 -12.13 4.79
CA ALA A 235 -8.06 -11.55 3.65
C ALA A 235 -7.17 -10.39 4.08
N ALA A 236 -6.02 -10.25 3.42
CA ALA A 236 -5.03 -9.23 3.72
C ALA A 236 -4.39 -8.75 2.42
N GLU A 237 -4.77 -7.57 1.96
CA GLU A 237 -4.30 -6.99 0.70
C GLU A 237 -3.59 -5.66 0.93
N LEU A 238 -2.78 -5.21 -0.02
CA LEU A 238 -2.04 -3.96 0.10
C LEU A 238 -2.17 -3.16 -1.18
N THR A 239 -2.47 -1.87 -1.04
CA THR A 239 -2.54 -0.95 -2.17
C THR A 239 -1.67 0.27 -1.93
N ASN A 240 -1.19 0.86 -3.02
CA ASN A 240 -0.57 2.18 -3.00
C ASN A 240 -1.59 3.31 -3.21
N SER A 241 -2.89 3.02 -3.28
CA SER A 241 -3.94 4.05 -3.27
C SER A 241 -4.25 4.56 -1.86
N ALA A 242 -4.34 5.88 -1.71
CA ALA A 242 -4.75 6.48 -0.43
C ALA A 242 -6.25 6.31 -0.13
N ALA A 243 -7.05 5.99 -1.15
CA ALA A 243 -8.51 5.86 -1.07
C ALA A 243 -8.95 4.39 -1.14
N ASP A 244 -9.98 4.06 -0.37
CA ASP A 244 -10.54 2.70 -0.23
C ASP A 244 -11.63 2.38 -1.26
N SER A 245 -12.13 3.39 -2.00
CA SER A 245 -13.35 3.37 -2.83
C SER A 245 -13.36 2.40 -4.01
N ARG A 246 -12.32 1.57 -4.18
CA ARG A 246 -12.19 0.53 -5.21
C ARG A 246 -11.56 -0.77 -4.69
N GLN A 247 -11.28 -0.86 -3.40
CA GLN A 247 -10.50 -1.98 -2.85
C GLN A 247 -11.39 -3.18 -2.47
N LEU A 248 -12.68 -2.94 -2.18
CA LEU A 248 -13.60 -3.97 -1.69
C LEU A 248 -13.68 -5.22 -2.60
N PRO A 249 -13.84 -5.10 -3.94
CA PRO A 249 -13.91 -6.28 -4.80
C PRO A 249 -12.65 -7.15 -4.75
N GLY A 250 -11.46 -6.52 -4.72
CA GLY A 250 -10.19 -7.25 -4.61
C GLY A 250 -10.03 -7.97 -3.27
N VAL A 251 -10.49 -7.35 -2.18
CA VAL A 251 -10.46 -7.96 -0.85
C VAL A 251 -11.42 -9.16 -0.77
N LEU A 252 -12.63 -9.05 -1.35
CA LEU A 252 -13.59 -10.16 -1.38
C LEU A 252 -13.12 -11.31 -2.27
N ALA A 253 -12.50 -11.01 -3.42
CA ALA A 253 -11.88 -12.03 -4.25
C ALA A 253 -10.74 -12.77 -3.52
N ALA A 254 -9.89 -12.02 -2.79
CA ALA A 254 -8.85 -12.61 -1.97
C ALA A 254 -9.42 -13.46 -0.82
N LEU A 255 -10.51 -13.01 -0.18
CA LEU A 255 -11.22 -13.77 0.84
C LEU A 255 -11.70 -15.11 0.26
N LYS A 256 -12.45 -15.08 -0.85
CA LYS A 256 -12.97 -16.28 -1.50
C LYS A 256 -11.85 -17.24 -1.90
N HIS A 257 -10.73 -16.71 -2.41
CA HIS A 257 -9.54 -17.52 -2.71
C HIS A 257 -8.98 -18.21 -1.46
N ASN A 258 -8.91 -17.50 -0.33
CA ASN A 258 -8.32 -18.04 0.89
C ASN A 258 -9.22 -19.06 1.59
N THR A 259 -10.54 -18.82 1.60
CA THR A 259 -11.52 -19.58 2.39
C THR A 259 -12.33 -20.58 1.58
N GLY A 260 -12.34 -20.46 0.26
CA GLY A 260 -13.15 -21.27 -0.66
C GLY A 260 -14.63 -20.89 -0.71
N ALA A 261 -15.08 -19.88 0.04
CA ALA A 261 -16.49 -19.50 0.13
C ALA A 261 -16.69 -18.00 0.35
N ASP A 262 -17.85 -17.50 -0.05
CA ASP A 262 -18.26 -16.11 0.18
C ASP A 262 -18.94 -15.96 1.56
N PRO A 263 -18.81 -14.79 2.21
CA PRO A 263 -19.49 -14.51 3.48
C PRO A 263 -20.99 -14.28 3.29
N ARG A 264 -21.79 -14.43 4.36
CA ARG A 264 -23.21 -14.05 4.32
C ARG A 264 -23.40 -12.54 4.27
N GLN A 265 -22.59 -11.80 5.02
CA GLN A 265 -22.70 -10.34 5.14
C GLN A 265 -21.32 -9.68 5.19
N VAL A 266 -21.20 -8.52 4.55
CA VAL A 266 -19.98 -7.69 4.51
C VAL A 266 -20.28 -6.31 5.04
N LEU A 267 -19.54 -5.89 6.06
CA LEU A 267 -19.59 -4.54 6.62
C LEU A 267 -18.36 -3.75 6.18
N ALA A 268 -18.53 -2.57 5.60
CA ALA A 268 -17.42 -1.70 5.21
C ALA A 268 -17.69 -0.23 5.52
N ASP A 269 -16.63 0.54 5.73
CA ASP A 269 -16.76 1.96 6.06
C ASP A 269 -17.14 2.83 4.84
N ALA A 270 -17.36 4.12 5.07
CA ALA A 270 -17.74 5.04 4.01
C ALA A 270 -16.65 5.29 2.96
N GLY A 271 -15.40 4.90 3.24
CA GLY A 271 -14.32 4.93 2.26
C GLY A 271 -14.55 3.99 1.09
N TYR A 272 -15.32 2.91 1.27
CA TYR A 272 -15.64 1.93 0.24
C TYR A 272 -16.89 2.29 -0.59
N CYS A 273 -17.62 3.34 -0.23
CA CYS A 273 -18.84 3.75 -0.93
C CYS A 273 -18.52 4.32 -2.32
N SER A 274 -18.76 3.53 -3.35
CA SER A 274 -18.53 3.89 -4.75
C SER A 274 -19.55 3.20 -5.65
N GLU A 275 -20.04 3.93 -6.65
CA GLU A 275 -20.98 3.38 -7.64
C GLU A 275 -20.35 2.20 -8.40
N ASP A 276 -19.09 2.37 -8.84
CA ASP A 276 -18.31 1.34 -9.54
C ASP A 276 -18.17 0.05 -8.69
N VAL A 277 -18.03 0.19 -7.37
CA VAL A 277 -17.89 -0.96 -6.46
C VAL A 277 -19.21 -1.68 -6.29
N PHE A 278 -20.31 -0.96 -6.12
CA PHE A 278 -21.63 -1.58 -6.04
C PHE A 278 -22.03 -2.25 -7.36
N GLU A 279 -21.66 -1.66 -8.50
CA GLU A 279 -21.92 -2.26 -9.81
C GLU A 279 -21.09 -3.55 -9.96
N ALA A 280 -19.79 -3.52 -9.64
CA ALA A 280 -18.92 -4.69 -9.69
C ALA A 280 -19.34 -5.82 -8.74
N LEU A 281 -20.07 -5.50 -7.67
CA LEU A 281 -20.54 -6.47 -6.67
C LEU A 281 -22.06 -6.67 -6.68
N ARG A 282 -22.77 -6.23 -7.73
CA ARG A 282 -24.24 -6.31 -7.81
C ARG A 282 -24.74 -7.75 -7.66
N GLU A 283 -24.05 -8.70 -8.29
CA GLU A 283 -24.38 -10.13 -8.28
C GLU A 283 -23.64 -10.91 -7.19
N HIS A 284 -22.95 -10.22 -6.28
CA HIS A 284 -22.22 -10.88 -5.21
C HIS A 284 -23.20 -11.49 -4.19
N PRO A 285 -23.03 -12.75 -3.75
CA PRO A 285 -24.00 -13.45 -2.90
C PRO A 285 -24.11 -12.88 -1.49
N ALA A 286 -23.09 -12.17 -1.03
CA ALA A 286 -23.06 -11.56 0.29
C ALA A 286 -23.92 -10.29 0.38
N GLU A 287 -24.61 -10.11 1.51
CA GLU A 287 -25.27 -8.86 1.84
C GLU A 287 -24.23 -7.76 2.13
N LEU A 288 -24.12 -6.78 1.25
CA LEU A 288 -23.22 -5.64 1.44
C LEU A 288 -23.90 -4.53 2.27
N ILE A 289 -23.22 -4.07 3.32
CA ILE A 289 -23.61 -2.92 4.14
C ILE A 289 -22.41 -1.98 4.23
N VAL A 290 -22.46 -0.90 3.44
CA VAL A 290 -21.38 0.10 3.32
C VAL A 290 -21.88 1.47 3.73
N ALA A 291 -21.25 2.08 4.73
CA ALA A 291 -21.67 3.41 5.17
C ALA A 291 -21.55 4.45 4.05
N LEU A 292 -22.35 5.52 4.15
CA LEU A 292 -22.43 6.55 3.12
C LEU A 292 -21.70 7.85 3.47
N GLY A 293 -21.33 7.99 4.74
CA GLY A 293 -20.60 9.14 5.24
C GLY A 293 -19.96 8.86 6.58
N LYS A 294 -19.20 9.84 7.06
CA LYS A 294 -18.57 9.74 8.38
C LYS A 294 -19.62 9.97 9.45
N GLU A 295 -19.64 9.09 10.43
CA GLU A 295 -20.52 9.18 11.60
C GLU A 295 -20.39 10.55 12.27
N GLY A 296 -21.52 11.20 12.57
CA GLY A 296 -21.56 12.55 13.16
C GLY A 296 -21.32 13.71 12.20
N LYS A 297 -21.20 13.46 10.88
CA LYS A 297 -21.20 14.51 9.85
C LYS A 297 -22.45 14.42 8.99
N GLU A 298 -22.93 15.57 8.51
CA GLU A 298 -24.00 15.59 7.51
C GLU A 298 -23.57 14.77 6.28
N ASN A 299 -24.41 13.81 5.92
CA ASN A 299 -24.22 13.03 4.71
C ASN A 299 -24.48 13.95 3.51
N VAL A 300 -23.55 13.96 2.56
CA VAL A 300 -23.75 14.66 1.29
C VAL A 300 -24.96 14.05 0.59
N ALA A 301 -25.89 14.88 0.13
CA ALA A 301 -27.06 14.43 -0.61
C ALA A 301 -26.61 13.61 -1.83
N ILE A 302 -27.06 12.35 -1.89
CA ILE A 302 -26.77 11.45 -3.01
C ILE A 302 -27.79 11.74 -4.09
N ASP A 303 -27.33 12.17 -5.27
CA ASP A 303 -28.17 12.35 -6.45
C ASP A 303 -28.54 10.97 -7.02
N PRO A 304 -29.81 10.51 -6.90
CA PRO A 304 -30.21 9.18 -7.32
C PRO A 304 -30.10 8.97 -8.83
N LYS A 305 -30.13 10.04 -9.63
CA LYS A 305 -30.00 9.96 -11.09
C LYS A 305 -28.56 9.64 -11.52
N LYS A 306 -27.58 10.06 -10.73
CA LYS A 306 -26.15 9.86 -11.02
C LYS A 306 -25.55 8.67 -10.30
N ARG A 307 -26.07 8.34 -9.11
CA ARG A 307 -25.55 7.28 -8.23
C ARG A 307 -26.69 6.40 -7.68
N PRO A 308 -27.43 5.69 -8.55
CA PRO A 308 -28.59 4.91 -8.15
C PRO A 308 -28.27 3.82 -7.11
N LEU A 309 -27.10 3.15 -7.20
CA LEU A 309 -26.72 2.10 -6.25
C LEU A 309 -26.36 2.66 -4.88
N CYS A 310 -25.66 3.79 -4.85
CA CYS A 310 -25.41 4.49 -3.58
C CYS A 310 -26.71 4.98 -2.94
N ALA A 311 -27.69 5.42 -3.74
CA ALA A 311 -29.01 5.82 -3.25
C ALA A 311 -29.79 4.60 -2.72
N ALA A 312 -29.73 3.45 -3.40
CA ALA A 312 -30.33 2.21 -2.91
C ALA A 312 -29.72 1.76 -1.56
N MET A 313 -28.41 1.91 -1.39
CA MET A 313 -27.75 1.67 -0.10
C MET A 313 -28.26 2.66 0.97
N ALA A 314 -28.51 3.93 0.62
CA ALA A 314 -29.04 4.93 1.53
C ALA A 314 -30.43 4.56 2.05
N GLU A 315 -31.28 4.07 1.16
CA GLU A 315 -32.60 3.55 1.54
C GLU A 315 -32.46 2.33 2.47
N ARG A 316 -31.53 1.40 2.19
CA ARG A 316 -31.26 0.26 3.09
C ARG A 316 -30.81 0.70 4.49
N PHE A 317 -30.02 1.76 4.60
CA PHE A 317 -29.55 2.32 5.88
C PHE A 317 -30.64 3.01 6.71
N LYS A 318 -31.85 3.22 6.17
CA LYS A 318 -33.00 3.66 6.97
C LYS A 318 -33.54 2.57 7.89
N SER A 319 -33.31 1.30 7.56
CA SER A 319 -33.71 0.18 8.40
C SER A 319 -32.88 0.11 9.69
N THR A 320 -33.56 -0.08 10.83
CA THR A 320 -32.92 -0.28 12.13
C THR A 320 -32.01 -1.51 12.13
N ALA A 321 -32.43 -2.59 11.48
CA ALA A 321 -31.64 -3.82 11.36
C ALA A 321 -30.29 -3.58 10.65
N THR A 322 -30.28 -2.79 9.57
CA THR A 322 -29.04 -2.43 8.85
C THR A 322 -28.12 -1.59 9.73
N GLN A 323 -28.68 -0.63 10.48
CA GLN A 323 -27.90 0.21 11.39
C GLN A 323 -27.29 -0.61 12.54
N GLU A 324 -28.06 -1.56 13.10
CA GLU A 324 -27.58 -2.47 14.15
C GLU A 324 -26.49 -3.41 13.64
N ALA A 325 -26.67 -4.00 12.45
CA ALA A 325 -25.64 -4.79 11.80
C ALA A 325 -24.36 -3.96 11.58
N TYR A 326 -24.49 -2.74 11.04
CA TYR A 326 -23.36 -1.86 10.78
C TYR A 326 -22.61 -1.45 12.05
N ARG A 327 -23.29 -1.25 13.20
CA ARG A 327 -22.63 -0.92 14.48
C ARG A 327 -21.59 -1.97 14.88
N ARG A 328 -21.78 -3.24 14.51
CA ARG A 328 -20.81 -4.33 14.77
C ARG A 328 -19.47 -4.12 14.03
N ARG A 329 -19.44 -3.37 12.93
CA ARG A 329 -18.23 -3.15 12.11
C ARG A 329 -17.04 -2.64 12.91
N LYS A 330 -17.26 -1.67 13.82
CA LYS A 330 -16.19 -1.11 14.66
C LYS A 330 -15.55 -2.18 15.53
N TRP A 331 -16.38 -2.95 16.23
CA TRP A 331 -15.94 -4.06 17.06
C TRP A 331 -15.19 -5.14 16.27
N LEU A 332 -15.55 -5.38 15.01
CA LEU A 332 -14.90 -6.41 14.20
C LEU A 332 -13.55 -5.97 13.62
N SER A 333 -13.52 -4.79 12.99
CA SER A 333 -12.37 -4.35 12.19
C SER A 333 -11.31 -3.56 12.98
N GLU A 334 -11.72 -2.81 14.00
CA GLU A 334 -10.79 -1.97 14.76
C GLU A 334 -9.85 -2.79 15.64
N PRO A 335 -10.26 -3.89 16.32
CA PRO A 335 -9.35 -4.63 17.19
C PRO A 335 -8.17 -5.24 16.45
N PRO A 336 -8.31 -5.98 15.33
CA PRO A 336 -7.14 -6.51 14.61
C PRO A 336 -6.19 -5.41 14.15
N ASN A 337 -6.74 -4.30 13.63
CA ASN A 337 -5.94 -3.13 13.24
C ASN A 337 -5.21 -2.53 14.45
N GLY A 338 -5.90 -2.37 15.58
CA GLY A 338 -5.33 -1.91 16.85
C GLY A 338 -4.26 -2.86 17.40
N TRP A 339 -4.43 -4.17 17.27
CA TRP A 339 -3.47 -5.19 17.69
C TRP A 339 -2.19 -5.13 16.87
N VAL A 340 -2.30 -5.17 15.54
CA VAL A 340 -1.17 -4.99 14.62
C VAL A 340 -0.39 -3.74 15.00
N LYS A 341 -1.14 -2.65 15.21
CA LYS A 341 -0.57 -1.33 15.36
C LYS A 341 0.03 -1.10 16.75
N GLN A 342 -0.78 -1.18 17.79
CA GLN A 342 -0.42 -0.79 19.16
C GLN A 342 0.21 -1.93 19.95
N VAL A 343 -0.29 -3.16 19.80
CA VAL A 343 0.17 -4.29 20.61
C VAL A 343 1.42 -4.93 20.00
N LEU A 344 1.38 -5.28 18.72
CA LEU A 344 2.55 -5.83 18.03
C LEU A 344 3.54 -4.73 17.64
N GLY A 345 3.11 -3.47 17.53
CA GLY A 345 3.99 -2.35 17.19
C GLY A 345 4.35 -2.26 15.70
N PHE A 346 3.60 -2.91 14.81
CA PHE A 346 3.85 -2.85 13.36
C PHE A 346 3.41 -1.49 12.81
N ARG A 347 4.38 -0.59 12.68
CA ARG A 347 4.19 0.82 12.30
C ARG A 347 4.74 1.14 10.92
N GLN A 348 5.69 0.34 10.46
CA GLN A 348 6.44 0.58 9.24
C GLN A 348 6.86 -0.75 8.62
N PHE A 349 6.72 -0.87 7.30
CA PHE A 349 7.23 -2.00 6.54
C PHE A 349 8.77 -2.05 6.59
N SER A 350 9.33 -3.25 6.61
CA SER A 350 10.77 -3.47 6.50
C SER A 350 11.18 -3.57 5.02
N MET A 351 10.29 -4.06 4.16
CA MET A 351 10.54 -4.24 2.74
C MET A 351 10.07 -3.04 1.90
N ARG A 352 10.66 -2.90 0.71
CA ARG A 352 10.36 -1.84 -0.26
C ARG A 352 9.74 -2.44 -1.51
N GLY A 353 8.90 -1.67 -2.19
CA GLY A 353 8.08 -2.13 -3.31
C GLY A 353 6.79 -2.80 -2.85
N LEU A 354 5.73 -2.60 -3.64
CA LEU A 354 4.37 -3.00 -3.28
C LEU A 354 4.26 -4.51 -3.04
N THR A 355 4.78 -5.33 -3.95
CA THR A 355 4.71 -6.80 -3.86
C THR A 355 5.37 -7.33 -2.59
N LYS A 356 6.54 -6.81 -2.23
CA LYS A 356 7.27 -7.26 -1.04
C LYS A 356 6.59 -6.79 0.24
N ALA A 357 6.09 -5.56 0.26
CA ALA A 357 5.33 -5.03 1.38
C ALA A 357 4.00 -5.79 1.58
N GLN A 358 3.33 -6.20 0.51
CA GLN A 358 2.09 -7.00 0.56
C GLN A 358 2.36 -8.39 1.17
N ALA A 359 3.46 -9.03 0.79
CA ALA A 359 3.86 -10.30 1.39
C ALA A 359 4.23 -10.15 2.87
N GLU A 360 4.91 -9.06 3.26
CA GLU A 360 5.16 -8.75 4.67
C GLU A 360 3.85 -8.48 5.43
N TRP A 361 2.87 -7.82 4.80
CA TRP A 361 1.55 -7.62 5.39
C TRP A 361 0.83 -8.94 5.69
N LYS A 362 0.78 -9.84 4.70
CA LYS A 362 0.22 -11.20 4.87
C LYS A 362 0.93 -11.96 5.99
N LEU A 363 2.24 -11.79 6.13
CA LEU A 363 3.02 -12.39 7.21
C LEU A 363 2.63 -11.89 8.60
N VAL A 364 2.42 -10.58 8.74
CA VAL A 364 1.95 -9.95 9.99
C VAL A 364 0.55 -10.46 10.35
N CYS A 365 -0.37 -10.52 9.37
CA CYS A 365 -1.71 -11.05 9.58
C CYS A 365 -1.69 -12.54 9.97
N ALA A 366 -0.86 -13.36 9.32
CA ALA A 366 -0.70 -14.77 9.66
C ALA A 366 -0.22 -14.96 11.10
N ALA A 367 0.78 -14.19 11.52
CA ALA A 367 1.31 -14.27 12.87
C ALA A 367 0.29 -13.80 13.93
N LEU A 368 -0.50 -12.76 13.63
CA LEU A 368 -1.58 -12.32 14.50
C LEU A 368 -2.69 -13.37 14.60
N ASN A 369 -3.09 -13.99 13.49
CA ASN A 369 -4.06 -15.07 13.48
C ASN A 369 -3.59 -16.25 14.32
N LEU A 370 -2.34 -16.72 14.13
CA LEU A 370 -1.77 -17.80 14.93
C LEU A 370 -1.78 -17.49 16.43
N ARG A 371 -1.42 -16.25 16.81
CA ARG A 371 -1.50 -15.80 18.21
C ARG A 371 -2.92 -15.83 18.74
N ARG A 372 -3.89 -15.40 17.94
CA ARG A 372 -5.31 -15.41 18.29
C ARG A 372 -5.82 -16.84 18.46
N MET A 373 -5.52 -17.72 17.52
CA MET A 373 -5.88 -19.14 17.57
C MET A 373 -5.30 -19.82 18.80
N ALA A 374 -4.02 -19.60 19.10
CA ALA A 374 -3.37 -20.18 20.28
C ALA A 374 -4.08 -19.80 21.59
N ASN A 375 -4.53 -18.54 21.71
CA ASN A 375 -5.28 -18.10 22.89
C ASN A 375 -6.70 -18.67 22.95
N MET A 376 -7.36 -18.82 21.80
CA MET A 376 -8.74 -19.33 21.72
C MET A 376 -8.84 -20.84 21.90
N MET A 377 -7.78 -21.57 21.55
CA MET A 377 -7.71 -23.04 21.71
C MET A 377 -7.21 -23.46 23.09
N ALA A 378 -6.58 -22.54 23.83
CA ALA A 378 -6.11 -22.77 25.20
C ALA A 378 -7.17 -22.42 26.26
N ALA A 379 -8.22 -21.71 25.86
CA ALA A 379 -9.40 -21.39 26.66
C ALA A 379 -10.50 -22.43 26.38
#